data_AF-A0A482V891-F1
#
_entry.id   AF-A0A482V891-F1
#
_cell.length_a   1.000
_cell.length_b   1.000
_cell.length_c   1.000
_cell.angle_alpha   90.00
_cell.angle_beta   90.00
_cell.angle_gamma   90.00
#
_symmetry.space_group_name_H-M   'P 1'
#
loop_
_entity.id
_entity.type
_entity.pdbx_description
1 polymer ?
#
loop_
_entity_poly.entity_id
_entity_poly.type
_entity_poly.pdbx_seq_one_letter_code
_entity_poly.pdbx_strand_id
1 'polypeptide(L)' 'MFTQVHKTFMIESYLRNGREVEGEWQYFVSDCLEEFRNEFPNL' A
#
# COMPACT_ATOMS: atom_id res chain seq x y z
N MET A 1 -5.75 -16.81 4.13
CA MET A 1 -4.59 -16.89 3.20
C MET A 1 -4.69 -15.75 2.21
N PHE A 2 -3.64 -14.94 2.03
CA PHE A 2 -3.68 -13.84 1.07
C PHE A 2 -3.59 -14.35 -0.37
N THR A 3 -4.52 -13.89 -1.22
CA THR A 3 -4.56 -14.21 -2.65
C THR A 3 -3.53 -13.38 -3.42
N GLN A 4 -3.39 -13.66 -4.72
CA GLN A 4 -2.60 -12.80 -5.63
C GLN A 4 -3.08 -11.35 -5.59
N VAL A 5 -4.40 -11.13 -5.59
CA VAL A 5 -5.02 -9.80 -5.59
C VAL A 5 -4.61 -9.00 -4.35
N HIS A 6 -4.64 -9.62 -3.16
CA HIS A 6 -4.22 -8.94 -1.93
C HIS A 6 -2.75 -8.52 -1.97
N LYS A 7 -1.88 -9.38 -2.50
CA LYS A 7 -0.44 -9.09 -2.61
C LYS A 7 -0.15 -8.00 -3.64
N THR A 8 -0.80 -8.07 -4.80
CA THR A 8 -0.68 -7.06 -5.86
C THR A 8 -1.15 -5.70 -5.34
N PHE A 9 -2.31 -5.65 -4.69
CA PHE A 9 -2.82 -4.40 -4.11
C PHE A 9 -1.84 -3.76 -3.14
N MET A 10 -1.26 -4.54 -2.21
CA MET A 10 -0.27 -4.02 -1.26
C MET A 10 0.93 -3.37 -1.95
N ILE A 11 1.46 -4.00 -3.01
CA ILE A 11 2.61 -3.48 -3.76
C ILE A 11 2.22 -2.22 -4.53
N GLU A 12 1.08 -2.24 -5.24
CA GLU A 12 0.60 -1.09 -6.01
C GLU A 12 0.28 0.11 -5.12
N SER A 13 -0.39 -0.14 -3.99
CA SER A 13 -0.70 0.90 -3.00
C SER A 13 0.56 1.47 -2.36
N TYR A 14 1.56 0.63 -2.03
CA TYR A 14 2.84 1.10 -1.49
C TYR A 14 3.55 2.04 -2.47
N LEU A 15 3.64 1.66 -3.76
CA LEU A 15 4.28 2.48 -4.77
C LEU A 15 3.51 3.77 -5.06
N ARG A 16 2.18 3.71 -5.13
CA ARG A 16 1.31 4.87 -5.40
C ARG A 16 1.37 5.91 -4.27
N ASN A 17 1.52 5.46 -3.03
CA ASN A 17 1.65 6.34 -1.86
C ASN A 17 3.07 6.87 -1.64
N GLY A 18 3.99 6.63 -2.58
CA GLY A 18 5.28 7.31 -2.58
C GLY A 18 5.10 8.82 -2.50
N ARG A 19 5.93 9.47 -1.69
CA ARG A 19 5.98 10.94 -1.57
C ARG A 19 7.39 11.41 -1.82
N GLU A 20 7.54 12.38 -2.70
CA GLU A 20 8.83 13.04 -2.90
C GLU A 20 9.05 14.02 -1.75
N VAL A 21 10.13 13.82 -1.01
CA VAL A 21 10.57 14.69 0.09
C VAL A 21 12.03 15.01 -0.16
N GLU A 22 12.33 16.30 -0.40
CA GLU A 22 13.68 16.80 -0.67
C GLU A 22 14.40 16.08 -1.83
N GLY A 23 13.65 15.64 -2.85
CA GLY A 23 14.18 14.94 -4.03
C GLY A 23 14.36 13.43 -3.84
N GLU A 24 13.98 12.88 -2.68
CA GLU A 24 13.96 11.44 -2.43
C GLU A 24 12.53 10.92 -2.31
N TRP A 25 12.25 9.76 -2.93
CA TRP A 25 10.97 9.08 -2.78
C TRP A 25 10.93 8.33 -1.45
N GLN A 26 10.06 8.76 -0.55
CA GLN A 26 9.76 8.08 0.69
C GLN A 26 8.48 7.26 0.53
N TYR A 27 8.47 6.08 1.14
CA TYR A 27 7.35 5.14 1.09
C TYR A 27 7.04 4.66 2.49
N PHE A 28 5.76 4.57 2.82
CA PHE A 28 5.31 4.23 4.16
C PHE A 28 4.38 3.02 4.11
N VAL A 29 4.73 1.99 4.88
CA VAL A 29 3.92 0.78 5.00
C VAL A 29 2.58 1.09 5.69
N SER A 30 2.52 2.12 6.54
CA SER A 30 1.28 2.57 7.18
C SER A 30 0.20 2.92 6.16
N ASP A 31 0.57 3.63 5.11
CA ASP A 31 -0.35 4.18 4.12
C ASP A 31 -0.99 3.02 3.32
N CYS A 32 -0.17 2.08 2.85
CA CYS A 32 -0.70 0.93 2.12
C CYS A 32 -1.48 -0.05 3.01
N LEU A 33 -1.13 -0.17 4.30
CA LEU A 33 -1.90 -0.97 5.25
C LEU A 33 -3.28 -0.35 5.55
N GLU A 34 -3.37 0.97 5.65
CA GLU A 34 -4.65 1.66 5.85
C GLU A 34 -5.56 1.47 4.63
N GLU A 35 -5.05 1.71 3.42
CA GLU A 35 -5.78 1.45 2.18
C GLU A 35 -6.21 -0.02 2.07
N PHE A 36 -5.32 -0.96 2.41
CA PHE A 36 -5.64 -2.39 2.36
C PHE A 36 -6.78 -2.77 3.29
N ARG A 37 -6.80 -2.23 4.51
CA ARG A 37 -7.89 -2.47 5.49
C ARG A 37 -9.23 -1.91 5.00
N ASN A 38 -9.20 -0.77 4.31
CA ASN A 38 -10.39 -0.13 3.76
C ASN A 38 -10.93 -0.90 2.53
N GLU A 39 -10.05 -1.40 1.67
CA GLU A 39 -10.42 -2.15 0.47
C GLU A 39 -10.88 -3.59 0.80
N PHE A 40 -10.25 -4.23 1.79
CA PHE A 40 -10.54 -5.61 2.20
C PHE A 40 -10.99 -5.68 3.67
N PRO A 41 -12.12 -5.06 4.06
CA PRO A 41 -12.53 -4.91 5.46
C PRO A 41 -12.94 -6.21 6.14
N ASN A 42 -13.25 -7.24 5.36
CA ASN A 42 -13.71 -8.55 5.85
C ASN A 42 -12.63 -9.64 5.72
N LEU A 43 -11.39 -9.23 5.46
CA LEU A 43 -10.26 -10.14 5.29
C LEU A 43 -9.49 -10.40 6.59
#